data_AF-A0A850SPH0-F1
#
_entry.id   AF-A0A850SPH0-F1
#
_cell.length_a   1.000
_cell.length_b   1.000
_cell.length_c   1.000
_cell.angle_alpha   90.00
_cell.angle_beta   90.00
_cell.angle_gamma   90.00
#
_symmetry.space_group_name_H-M   'P 1'
#
loop_
_entity.id
_entity.type
_entity.pdbx_description
1 polymer ?
#
loop_
_entity_poly.entity_id
_entity_poly.type
_entity_poly.pdbx_seq_one_letter_code
_entity_poly.pdbx_strand_id
1 'polypeptide(L)'
;MTTYYKFLNENGTTPQQHHAWKLPRGNRPGAWMPKITGELEPCENGYHLMRETDLIEWFAPALYTAEARIEIIESDTKIVARQARLLHRVGAWNETTARLFACDCAERALALSDKPDPRSVEAVRVSRLYARGDATLDRLAAAQAAAWAAAWDAARDAARDAAQAAAWAAAGDAAWDAAWAAARDAAWAAAWAAAGDAAWDAARAAA
;
A
#
# COMPACT_ATOMS: atom_id res chain seq x y z
N MET A 1 -3.82 6.90 36.22
CA MET A 1 -4.47 7.63 35.12
C MET A 1 -3.94 7.05 33.83
N THR A 2 -4.81 6.61 32.92
CA THR A 2 -4.37 5.97 31.67
C THR A 2 -3.77 7.01 30.74
N THR A 3 -2.55 6.76 30.25
CA THR A 3 -1.90 7.61 29.26
C THR A 3 -2.22 7.08 27.87
N TYR A 4 -2.68 7.98 27.01
CA TYR A 4 -2.87 7.73 25.58
C TYR A 4 -1.87 8.55 24.78
N TYR A 5 -1.91 8.39 23.46
CA TYR A 5 -1.02 9.05 22.55
C TYR A 5 -1.78 9.71 21.40
N LYS A 6 -1.22 10.79 20.86
CA LYS A 6 -1.75 11.48 19.69
C LYS A 6 -0.63 11.87 18.75
N PHE A 7 -0.75 11.41 17.51
CA PHE A 7 0.06 11.86 16.39
C PHE A 7 -0.58 13.08 15.74
N LEU A 8 0.25 14.06 15.38
CA LEU A 8 -0.10 15.31 14.72
C LEU A 8 0.97 15.67 13.69
N ASN A 9 0.64 16.59 12.79
CA ASN A 9 1.62 17.34 12.01
C ASN A 9 2.46 18.23 12.94
N GLU A 10 3.63 18.69 12.47
CA GLU A 10 4.50 19.58 13.25
C GLU A 10 3.81 20.90 13.65
N ASN A 11 2.86 21.38 12.84
CA ASN A 11 2.06 22.56 13.14
C ASN A 11 0.93 22.31 14.18
N GLY A 12 0.83 21.10 14.74
CA GLY A 12 -0.18 20.75 15.74
C GLY A 12 -1.56 20.41 15.17
N THR A 13 -1.68 20.20 13.86
CA THR A 13 -2.94 19.77 13.23
C THR A 13 -3.01 18.25 13.07
N THR A 14 -4.21 17.69 12.99
CA THR A 14 -4.38 16.28 12.62
C THR A 14 -3.96 16.04 11.17
N PRO A 15 -3.34 14.90 10.83
CA PRO A 15 -2.89 14.63 9.46
C PRO A 15 -4.04 14.59 8.44
N GLN A 16 -5.17 13.96 8.79
CA GLN A 16 -6.28 13.73 7.85
C GLN A 16 -7.29 14.87 7.79
N GLN A 17 -7.61 15.48 8.94
CA GLN A 17 -8.69 16.49 9.04
C GLN A 17 -8.13 17.92 9.15
N HIS A 18 -6.81 18.07 9.27
CA HIS A 18 -6.14 19.36 9.50
C HIS A 18 -6.69 20.15 10.70
N HIS A 19 -7.30 19.46 11.67
CA HIS A 19 -7.89 20.08 12.84
C HIS A 19 -6.81 20.46 13.86
N ALA A 20 -6.79 21.72 14.28
CA ALA A 20 -5.80 22.23 15.22
C ALA A 20 -6.07 21.75 16.66
N TRP A 21 -5.06 21.15 17.29
CA TRP A 21 -5.11 20.80 18.70
C TRP A 21 -4.53 21.91 19.59
N LYS A 22 -5.07 22.01 20.81
CA LYS A 22 -4.53 22.92 21.83
C LYS A 22 -3.24 22.33 22.40
N LEU A 23 -2.11 22.79 21.89
CA LEU A 23 -0.79 22.27 22.23
C LEU A 23 -0.36 22.58 23.67
N PRO A 24 0.42 21.70 24.32
CA PRO A 24 1.05 21.99 25.62
C PRO A 24 2.13 23.08 25.48
N ARG A 25 2.45 23.75 26.59
CA ARG A 25 3.51 24.79 26.65
C ARG A 25 4.44 24.51 27.84
N GLY A 26 5.68 24.10 27.55
CA GLY A 26 6.62 23.64 28.58
C GLY A 26 6.01 22.48 29.37
N ASN A 27 5.97 22.61 30.70
CA ASN A 27 5.39 21.60 31.58
C ASN A 27 3.86 21.70 31.74
N ARG A 28 3.21 22.66 31.05
CA ARG A 28 1.76 22.84 31.14
C ARG A 28 1.06 22.03 30.05
N PRO A 29 0.11 21.14 30.42
CA PRO A 29 -0.75 20.47 29.45
C PRO A 29 -1.50 21.45 28.55
N GLY A 30 -1.87 20.97 27.36
CA GLY A 30 -2.82 21.65 26.50
C GLY A 30 -4.15 21.87 27.21
N ALA A 31 -4.89 22.90 26.80
CA ALA A 31 -6.26 23.06 27.27
C ALA A 31 -7.13 21.91 26.73
N TRP A 32 -8.16 21.54 27.49
CA TRP A 32 -9.14 20.55 27.03
C TRP A 32 -9.75 20.98 25.69
N MET A 33 -9.80 20.03 24.78
CA MET A 33 -10.54 20.21 23.53
C MET A 33 -12.04 20.32 23.84
N PRO A 34 -12.83 21.03 23.01
CA PRO A 34 -14.28 21.11 23.19
C PRO A 34 -14.93 19.73 23.35
N LYS A 35 -16.01 19.63 24.12
CA LYS A 35 -16.72 18.35 24.24
C LYS A 35 -17.40 18.01 22.90
N ILE A 36 -17.14 16.83 22.36
CA ILE A 36 -17.79 16.37 21.12
C ILE A 36 -19.27 16.07 21.38
N THR A 37 -20.15 16.51 20.49
CA THR A 37 -21.59 16.19 20.52
C THR A 37 -21.93 15.06 19.54
N GLY A 38 -23.11 14.45 19.69
CA GLY A 38 -23.54 13.31 18.84
C GLY A 38 -23.03 11.95 19.33
N GLU A 39 -23.27 10.89 18.57
CA GLU A 39 -22.77 9.55 18.87
C GLU A 39 -21.27 9.47 18.60
N LEU A 40 -20.50 8.80 19.48
CA LEU A 40 -19.08 8.58 19.20
C LEU A 40 -18.93 7.43 18.21
N GLU A 41 -18.12 7.66 17.19
CA GLU A 41 -17.93 6.71 16.11
C GLU A 41 -16.44 6.66 15.71
N PRO A 42 -15.81 5.47 15.72
CA PRO A 42 -14.47 5.29 15.20
C PRO A 42 -14.34 5.86 13.78
N CYS A 43 -13.22 6.54 13.52
CA CYS A 43 -12.96 7.31 12.29
C CYS A 43 -13.85 8.54 12.04
N GLU A 44 -15.11 8.54 12.48
CA GLU A 44 -16.09 9.56 12.08
C GLU A 44 -16.29 10.68 13.11
N ASN A 45 -16.60 10.34 14.37
CA ASN A 45 -16.94 11.34 15.38
C ASN A 45 -16.30 11.06 16.75
N GLY A 46 -15.45 12.00 17.19
CA GLY A 46 -14.75 11.91 18.48
C GLY A 46 -13.27 12.23 18.38
N TYR A 47 -12.60 12.29 19.52
CA TYR A 47 -11.14 12.40 19.56
C TYR A 47 -10.51 11.02 19.49
N HIS A 48 -9.92 10.69 18.35
CA HIS A 48 -9.13 9.47 18.19
C HIS A 48 -7.77 9.62 18.86
N LEU A 49 -7.50 8.75 19.84
CA LEU A 49 -6.20 8.62 20.50
C LEU A 49 -5.73 7.16 20.39
N MET A 50 -4.45 6.94 20.64
CA MET A 50 -3.83 5.62 20.53
C MET A 50 -3.42 5.10 21.90
N ARG A 51 -3.59 3.80 22.10
CA ARG A 51 -2.83 3.05 23.10
C ARG A 51 -1.37 2.94 22.63
N GLU A 52 -0.47 2.54 23.51
CA GLU A 52 0.94 2.34 23.13
C GLU A 52 1.09 1.32 21.99
N THR A 53 0.30 0.23 22.03
CA THR A 53 0.29 -0.83 21.02
C THR A 53 -0.26 -0.38 19.66
N ASP A 54 -1.03 0.71 19.63
CA ASP A 54 -1.67 1.21 18.41
C ASP A 54 -0.76 2.14 17.61
N LEU A 55 0.37 2.59 18.19
CA LEU A 55 1.20 3.65 17.60
C LEU A 55 1.68 3.33 16.19
N ILE A 56 1.96 2.05 15.90
CA ILE A 56 2.49 1.60 14.62
C ILE A 56 1.53 1.84 13.44
N GLU A 57 0.23 1.98 13.72
CA GLU A 57 -0.83 2.15 12.72
C GLU A 57 -1.05 3.63 12.33
N TRP A 58 -0.56 4.59 13.12
CA TRP A 58 -1.00 5.99 13.05
C TRP A 58 0.13 7.03 12.97
N PHE A 59 1.34 6.64 12.55
CA PHE A 59 2.50 7.53 12.52
C PHE A 59 2.22 8.89 11.87
N ALA A 60 2.71 9.95 12.51
CA ALA A 60 2.79 11.28 11.94
C ALA A 60 4.03 12.03 12.48
N PRO A 61 4.36 13.22 11.97
CA PRO A 61 5.60 13.92 12.31
C PRO A 61 5.81 14.17 13.81
N ALA A 62 4.76 14.52 14.55
CA ALA A 62 4.84 14.84 15.98
C ALA A 62 3.98 13.88 16.82
N LEU A 63 4.56 13.37 17.90
CA LEU A 63 3.89 12.51 18.87
C LEU A 63 3.71 13.23 20.21
N TYR A 64 2.54 13.10 20.80
CA TYR A 64 2.21 13.64 22.12
C TYR A 64 1.65 12.54 23.02
N THR A 65 1.96 12.59 24.31
CA THR A 65 1.13 11.93 25.31
C THR A 65 -0.15 12.73 25.51
N ALA A 66 -1.23 12.05 25.85
CA ALA A 66 -2.57 12.60 25.95
C ALA A 66 -3.34 11.91 27.07
N GLU A 67 -4.40 12.58 27.51
CA GLU A 67 -5.41 11.99 28.37
C GLU A 67 -6.80 12.24 27.78
N ALA A 68 -7.68 11.28 28.04
CA ALA A 68 -9.08 11.32 27.63
C ALA A 68 -9.99 11.26 28.85
N ARG A 69 -11.19 11.81 28.71
CA ARG A 69 -12.25 11.69 29.71
C ARG A 69 -13.61 11.77 29.05
N ILE A 70 -14.60 11.30 29.81
CA ILE A 70 -16.01 11.19 29.44
C ILE A 70 -16.13 10.22 28.28
N GLU A 71 -16.83 9.10 28.50
CA GLU A 71 -17.24 8.15 27.45
C GLU A 71 -16.13 7.82 26.44
N ILE A 72 -15.44 6.71 26.70
CA ILE A 72 -14.35 6.24 25.87
C ILE A 72 -14.81 4.94 25.22
N ILE A 73 -14.81 4.91 23.89
CA ILE A 73 -15.08 3.71 23.11
C ILE A 73 -13.75 3.12 22.67
N GLU A 74 -13.55 1.84 22.93
CA GLU A 74 -12.44 1.07 22.41
C GLU A 74 -12.71 0.67 20.95
N SER A 75 -11.69 0.73 20.12
CA SER A 75 -11.69 0.24 18.73
C SER A 75 -10.40 -0.57 18.50
N ASP A 76 -10.29 -1.23 17.35
CA ASP A 76 -9.24 -2.20 17.08
C ASP A 76 -7.84 -1.58 17.20
N THR A 77 -7.65 -0.38 16.66
CA THR A 77 -6.34 0.29 16.59
C THR A 77 -6.33 1.68 17.22
N LYS A 78 -7.32 2.00 18.06
CA LYS A 78 -7.47 3.33 18.69
C LYS A 78 -8.56 3.31 19.75
N ILE A 79 -8.60 4.38 20.52
CA ILE A 79 -9.80 4.76 21.28
C ILE A 79 -10.47 5.98 20.66
N VAL A 80 -11.76 6.15 20.94
CA VAL A 80 -12.55 7.34 20.59
C VAL A 80 -13.06 7.95 21.89
N ALA A 81 -12.68 9.19 22.15
CA ALA A 81 -13.05 9.88 23.38
C ALA A 81 -13.94 11.10 23.11
N ARG A 82 -14.89 11.34 24.03
CA ARG A 82 -15.73 12.54 24.04
C ARG A 82 -14.94 13.82 24.25
N GLN A 83 -13.88 13.75 25.06
CA GLN A 83 -13.01 14.89 25.36
C GLN A 83 -11.58 14.42 25.62
N ALA A 84 -10.61 15.15 25.08
CA ALA A 84 -9.19 14.85 25.22
C ALA A 84 -8.34 16.12 25.40
N ARG A 85 -7.13 15.96 25.91
CA ARG A 85 -6.08 16.98 25.83
C ARG A 85 -4.69 16.35 25.71
N LEU A 86 -3.77 17.12 25.16
CA LEU A 86 -2.36 16.77 25.08
C LEU A 86 -1.66 17.13 26.39
N LEU A 87 -0.71 16.29 26.80
CA LEU A 87 0.07 16.47 28.01
C LEU A 87 1.48 16.98 27.66
N HIS A 88 2.26 16.16 26.95
CA HIS A 88 3.64 16.48 26.60
C HIS A 88 3.97 16.01 25.18
N ARG A 89 4.84 16.75 24.48
CA ARG A 89 5.44 16.26 23.22
C ARG A 89 6.46 15.19 23.56
N VAL A 90 6.43 14.06 22.87
CA VAL A 90 7.42 13.01 23.00
C VAL A 90 8.65 13.42 22.19
N GLY A 91 9.64 14.03 22.84
CA GLY A 91 10.84 14.56 22.16
C GLY A 91 11.71 13.49 21.50
N ALA A 92 11.64 12.25 22.00
CA ALA A 92 12.30 11.09 21.39
C ALA A 92 11.72 10.73 20.02
N TRP A 93 10.51 11.20 19.67
CA TRP A 93 9.96 11.10 18.32
C TRP A 93 10.17 12.43 17.59
N ASN A 94 11.06 12.41 16.61
CA ASN A 94 11.43 13.55 15.77
C ASN A 94 11.80 13.06 14.36
N GLU A 95 12.13 13.99 13.45
CA GLU A 95 12.44 13.64 12.06
C GLU A 95 13.56 12.59 11.94
N THR A 96 14.63 12.73 12.73
CA THR A 96 15.75 11.77 12.74
C THR A 96 15.29 10.39 13.16
N THR A 97 14.59 10.25 14.30
CA THR A 97 14.16 8.94 14.79
C THR A 97 13.07 8.31 13.92
N ALA A 98 12.17 9.12 13.36
CA ALA A 98 11.15 8.66 12.41
C ALA A 98 11.81 8.14 11.12
N ARG A 99 12.82 8.84 10.60
CA ARG A 99 13.59 8.40 9.42
C ARG A 99 14.37 7.13 9.69
N LEU A 100 15.00 7.00 10.86
CA LEU A 100 15.71 5.78 11.25
C LEU A 100 14.76 4.60 11.38
N PHE A 101 13.61 4.79 12.03
CA PHE A 101 12.56 3.76 12.12
C PHE A 101 12.07 3.33 10.73
N ALA A 102 11.83 4.28 9.82
CA ALA A 102 11.46 3.97 8.44
C ALA A 102 12.56 3.18 7.71
N CYS A 103 13.84 3.47 7.96
CA CYS A 103 14.95 2.68 7.43
C CYS A 103 14.96 1.24 7.98
N ASP A 104 14.72 1.06 9.29
CA ASP A 104 14.63 -0.28 9.90
C ASP A 104 13.49 -1.10 9.25
N CYS A 105 12.32 -0.48 9.04
CA CYS A 105 11.21 -1.11 8.34
C CYS A 105 11.54 -1.46 6.88
N ALA A 106 12.18 -0.54 6.15
CA ALA A 106 12.55 -0.75 4.76
C ALA A 106 13.62 -1.83 4.60
N GLU A 107 14.62 -1.87 5.48
CA GLU A 107 15.65 -2.94 5.51
C GLU A 107 15.01 -4.31 5.75
N ARG A 108 14.06 -4.42 6.68
CA ARG A 108 13.31 -5.66 6.91
C ARG A 108 12.52 -6.10 5.68
N ALA A 109 11.89 -5.17 4.97
CA ALA A 109 11.16 -5.47 3.74
C ALA A 109 12.11 -5.91 2.61
N LEU A 110 13.24 -5.20 2.43
CA LEU A 110 14.25 -5.55 1.43
C LEU A 110 14.87 -6.93 1.68
N ALA A 111 15.01 -7.33 2.95
CA ALA A 111 15.50 -8.66 3.32
C ALA A 111 14.54 -9.81 2.94
N LEU A 112 13.27 -9.53 2.62
CA LEU A 112 12.32 -10.51 2.11
C LEU A 112 12.45 -10.73 0.59
N SER A 113 13.21 -9.89 -0.11
CA SER A 113 13.48 -10.03 -1.53
C SER A 113 14.79 -10.79 -1.74
N ASP A 114 14.77 -11.82 -2.59
CA ASP A 114 15.99 -12.57 -2.94
C ASP A 114 17.04 -11.68 -3.64
N LYS A 115 16.57 -10.67 -4.38
CA LYS A 115 17.42 -9.77 -5.16
C LYS A 115 16.82 -8.36 -5.19
N PRO A 116 16.92 -7.60 -4.09
CA PRO A 116 16.42 -6.24 -4.05
C PRO A 116 17.17 -5.35 -5.06
N ASP A 117 16.46 -4.40 -5.66
CA ASP A 117 17.10 -3.43 -6.56
C ASP A 117 18.16 -2.62 -5.79
N PRO A 118 19.40 -2.51 -6.29
CA PRO A 118 20.48 -1.81 -5.58
C PRO A 118 20.18 -0.32 -5.35
N ARG A 119 19.34 0.31 -6.19
CA ARG A 119 18.91 1.71 -6.03
C ARG A 119 18.01 1.85 -4.80
N SER A 120 17.14 0.88 -4.54
CA SER A 120 16.30 0.83 -3.33
C SER A 120 17.16 0.64 -2.09
N VAL A 121 18.16 -0.25 -2.15
CA VAL A 121 19.11 -0.47 -1.04
C VAL A 121 19.90 0.80 -0.73
N GLU A 122 20.45 1.48 -1.76
CA GLU A 122 21.21 2.71 -1.55
C GLU A 122 20.33 3.86 -1.05
N ALA A 123 19.07 3.95 -1.48
CA ALA A 123 18.13 4.96 -0.95
C ALA A 123 17.90 4.82 0.55
N VAL A 124 17.75 3.59 1.06
CA VAL A 124 17.62 3.34 2.50
C VAL A 124 18.92 3.66 3.23
N ARG A 125 20.07 3.23 2.69
CA ARG A 125 21.38 3.54 3.26
C ARG A 125 21.63 5.05 3.35
N VAL A 126 21.38 5.80 2.28
CA VAL A 126 21.55 7.25 2.25
C VAL A 126 20.57 7.95 3.18
N SER A 127 19.33 7.45 3.28
CA SER A 127 18.35 7.97 4.24
C SER A 127 18.83 7.84 5.68
N ARG A 128 19.45 6.69 6.03
CA ARG A 128 20.06 6.47 7.35
C ARG A 128 21.27 7.37 7.60
N LEU A 129 22.15 7.54 6.61
CA LEU A 129 23.31 8.45 6.69
C LEU A 129 22.85 9.90 6.88
N TYR A 130 21.86 10.34 6.10
CA TYR A 130 21.29 11.68 6.23
C TYR A 130 20.70 11.92 7.62
N ALA A 131 19.97 10.95 8.17
CA ALA A 131 19.42 11.02 9.53
C ALA A 131 20.51 11.26 10.59
N ARG A 132 21.72 10.73 10.36
CA ARG A 132 22.89 10.86 11.25
C ARG A 132 23.75 12.09 10.99
N GLY A 133 23.46 12.85 9.92
CA GLY A 133 24.26 14.00 9.50
C GLY A 133 25.45 13.64 8.59
N ASP A 134 25.54 12.39 8.13
CA ASP A 134 26.66 11.87 7.33
C ASP A 134 26.41 11.97 5.80
N ALA A 135 25.27 12.52 5.38
CA ALA A 135 24.94 12.75 3.98
C ALA A 135 24.25 14.11 3.79
N THR A 136 24.45 14.71 2.62
CA THR A 136 23.80 15.98 2.25
C THR A 136 22.36 15.76 1.78
N LEU A 137 21.57 16.82 1.77
CA LEU A 137 20.22 16.81 1.21
C LEU A 137 20.22 16.46 -0.28
N ASP A 138 21.19 16.97 -1.05
CA ASP A 138 21.33 16.65 -2.48
C ASP A 138 21.59 15.16 -2.71
N ARG A 139 22.43 14.55 -1.88
CA ARG A 139 22.69 13.11 -1.94
C ARG A 139 21.43 12.31 -1.61
N LEU A 140 20.67 12.74 -0.60
CA LEU A 140 19.38 12.14 -0.26
C LEU A 140 18.39 12.22 -1.43
N ALA A 141 18.24 13.40 -2.04
CA ALA A 141 17.36 13.64 -3.17
C ALA A 141 17.75 12.79 -4.39
N ALA A 142 19.05 12.70 -4.69
CA ALA A 142 19.55 11.86 -5.79
C ALA A 142 19.24 10.38 -5.56
N ALA A 143 19.44 9.87 -4.33
CA ALA A 143 19.15 8.48 -4.00
C ALA A 143 17.64 8.18 -4.05
N GLN A 144 16.80 9.13 -3.59
CA GLN A 144 15.35 9.04 -3.73
C GLN A 144 14.92 8.98 -5.20
N ALA A 145 15.46 9.85 -6.05
CA ALA A 145 15.15 9.87 -7.49
C ALA A 145 15.55 8.56 -8.18
N ALA A 146 16.71 7.99 -7.81
CA ALA A 146 17.15 6.70 -8.34
C ALA A 146 16.22 5.54 -7.91
N ALA A 147 15.81 5.48 -6.64
CA ALA A 147 14.85 4.48 -6.19
C ALA A 147 13.47 4.66 -6.83
N TRP A 148 13.03 5.90 -7.06
CA TRP A 148 11.79 6.18 -7.78
C TRP A 148 11.86 5.68 -9.23
N ALA A 149 12.97 5.93 -9.93
CA ALA A 149 13.19 5.38 -11.26
C ALA A 149 13.16 3.84 -11.25
N ALA A 150 13.74 3.20 -10.22
CA ALA A 150 13.70 1.75 -10.06
C ALA A 150 12.28 1.19 -9.96
N ALA A 151 11.43 1.83 -9.15
CA ALA A 151 10.02 1.46 -9.03
C ALA A 151 9.28 1.59 -10.37
N TRP A 152 9.55 2.65 -11.13
CA TRP A 152 8.96 2.85 -12.47
C TRP A 152 9.44 1.84 -13.50
N ASP A 153 10.71 1.45 -13.47
CA ASP A 153 11.25 0.43 -14.37
C ASP A 153 10.60 -0.92 -14.07
N ALA A 154 10.55 -1.32 -12.80
CA ALA A 154 9.91 -2.57 -12.37
C ALA A 154 8.42 -2.63 -12.75
N ALA A 155 7.68 -1.53 -12.55
CA ALA A 155 6.27 -1.44 -12.94
C ALA A 155 6.07 -1.57 -14.46
N ARG A 156 6.97 -0.96 -15.26
CA ARG A 156 6.92 -1.05 -16.72
C ARG A 156 7.27 -2.45 -17.22
N ASP A 157 8.25 -3.10 -16.63
CA ASP A 157 8.62 -4.46 -17.00
C ASP A 157 7.50 -5.45 -16.66
N ALA A 158 6.91 -5.36 -15.46
CA ALA A 158 5.75 -6.17 -15.10
C ALA A 158 4.55 -5.97 -16.05
N ALA A 159 4.29 -4.73 -16.47
CA ALA A 159 3.24 -4.45 -17.45
C ALA A 159 3.55 -5.04 -18.84
N ARG A 160 4.81 -5.00 -19.27
CA ARG A 160 5.24 -5.62 -20.53
C ARG A 160 5.12 -7.14 -20.48
N ASP A 161 5.55 -7.78 -19.40
CA ASP A 161 5.47 -9.22 -19.22
C ASP A 161 4.00 -9.68 -19.24
N ALA A 162 3.11 -8.98 -18.55
CA ALA A 162 1.69 -9.25 -18.57
C ALA A 162 1.08 -9.10 -19.98
N ALA A 163 1.43 -8.03 -20.70
CA ALA A 163 0.96 -7.81 -22.06
C ALA A 163 1.46 -8.89 -23.02
N GLN A 164 2.73 -9.29 -22.88
CA GLN A 164 3.32 -10.35 -23.69
C GLN A 164 2.65 -11.69 -23.41
N ALA A 165 2.44 -12.05 -22.14
CA ALA A 165 1.73 -13.27 -21.76
C ALA A 165 0.31 -13.33 -22.34
N ALA A 166 -0.44 -12.22 -22.26
CA ALA A 166 -1.77 -12.13 -22.84
C ALA A 166 -1.75 -12.29 -24.37
N ALA A 167 -0.77 -11.69 -25.06
CA ALA A 167 -0.62 -11.82 -26.50
C ALA A 167 -0.29 -13.27 -26.92
N TRP A 168 0.60 -13.94 -26.19
CA TRP A 168 0.92 -15.35 -26.44
C TRP A 168 -0.27 -16.27 -26.22
N ALA A 169 -1.05 -16.05 -25.16
CA ALA A 169 -2.27 -16.82 -24.90
C ALA A 169 -3.29 -16.64 -26.04
N ALA A 170 -3.58 -15.39 -26.43
CA ALA A 170 -4.52 -15.10 -27.51
C ALA A 170 -4.08 -15.68 -28.86
N ALA A 171 -2.77 -15.63 -29.17
CA ALA A 171 -2.23 -16.24 -30.38
C ALA A 171 -2.35 -17.78 -30.34
N GLY A 172 -2.14 -18.40 -29.17
CA GLY A 172 -2.32 -19.83 -28.96
C GLY A 172 -3.78 -20.27 -29.15
N ASP A 173 -4.72 -19.55 -28.55
CA ASP A 173 -6.16 -19.81 -28.69
C ASP A 173 -6.60 -19.70 -30.15
N ALA A 174 -6.20 -18.63 -30.83
CA ALA A 174 -6.53 -18.42 -32.25
C ALA A 174 -5.94 -19.52 -33.16
N ALA A 175 -4.71 -19.97 -32.88
CA ALA A 175 -4.08 -21.06 -33.62
C ALA A 175 -4.79 -22.40 -33.38
N TRP A 176 -5.21 -22.66 -32.14
CA TRP A 176 -5.95 -23.88 -31.80
C TRP A 176 -7.34 -23.89 -32.45
N ASP A 177 -8.07 -22.79 -32.39
CA ASP A 177 -9.38 -22.63 -33.03
C ASP A 177 -9.29 -22.82 -34.55
N ALA A 178 -8.28 -22.22 -35.19
CA ALA A 178 -8.03 -22.38 -36.62
C ALA A 178 -7.71 -23.84 -37.01
N ALA A 179 -6.85 -24.51 -36.23
CA ALA A 179 -6.51 -25.91 -36.45
C ALA A 179 -7.74 -26.83 -36.27
N TRP A 180 -8.55 -26.56 -35.25
CA TRP A 180 -9.78 -27.32 -34.97
C TRP A 180 -10.82 -27.14 -36.08
N ALA A 181 -11.02 -25.89 -36.54
CA ALA A 181 -11.90 -25.60 -37.66
C ALA A 181 -11.45 -26.34 -38.94
N ALA A 182 -10.16 -26.24 -39.29
CA ALA A 182 -9.61 -26.93 -40.45
C ALA A 182 -9.76 -28.46 -40.37
N ALA A 183 -9.54 -29.06 -39.20
CA ALA A 183 -9.72 -30.49 -39.00
C ALA A 183 -11.18 -30.92 -39.16
N ARG A 184 -12.12 -30.12 -38.65
CA ARG A 184 -13.56 -30.37 -38.81
C ARG A 184 -14.00 -30.27 -40.26
N ASP A 185 -13.54 -29.25 -40.98
CA ASP A 185 -13.86 -29.06 -42.39
C ASP A 185 -13.33 -30.23 -43.24
N ALA A 186 -12.09 -30.67 -42.99
CA ALA A 186 -11.50 -31.82 -43.66
C ALA A 186 -12.28 -33.12 -43.38
N ALA A 187 -12.67 -33.36 -42.12
CA ALA A 187 -13.46 -34.54 -41.74
C ALA A 187 -14.84 -34.53 -42.42
N TRP A 188 -15.48 -33.36 -42.47
CA TRP A 188 -16.77 -33.19 -43.14
C TRP A 188 -16.66 -33.44 -44.65
N ALA A 189 -15.66 -32.87 -45.31
CA ALA A 189 -15.41 -33.09 -46.73
C ALA A 189 -15.15 -34.57 -47.05
N ALA A 190 -14.35 -35.25 -46.24
CA ALA A 190 -14.09 -36.69 -46.39
C ALA A 190 -15.35 -37.54 -46.22
N ALA A 191 -16.20 -37.23 -45.24
CA ALA A 191 -17.46 -37.92 -45.01
C ALA A 191 -18.43 -37.75 -46.19
N TRP A 192 -18.54 -36.53 -46.73
CA TRP A 192 -19.35 -36.26 -47.92
C TRP A 192 -18.85 -36.98 -49.16
N ALA A 193 -17.54 -37.00 -49.40
CA ALA A 193 -16.95 -37.74 -50.51
C ALA A 193 -17.26 -39.23 -50.40
N ALA A 194 -17.04 -39.84 -49.23
CA ALA A 194 -17.33 -41.26 -49.00
C ALA A 194 -18.81 -41.61 -49.17
N ALA A 195 -19.72 -40.74 -48.69
CA ALA A 195 -21.16 -40.92 -48.90
C ALA A 195 -21.56 -40.82 -50.37
N GLY A 196 -20.96 -39.88 -51.12
CA GLY A 196 -21.14 -39.72 -52.55
C GLY A 196 -20.68 -40.96 -53.33
N ASP A 197 -19.47 -41.45 -53.04
CA ASP A 197 -18.90 -42.65 -53.66
C ASP A 197 -19.80 -43.88 -53.40
N ALA A 198 -20.22 -44.08 -52.15
CA ALA A 198 -21.11 -45.19 -51.78
C ALA A 198 -22.48 -45.12 -52.50
N ALA A 199 -23.06 -43.92 -52.62
CA ALA A 199 -24.31 -43.73 -53.34
C ALA A 199 -24.15 -44.02 -54.84
N TRP A 200 -23.03 -43.62 -55.42
CA TRP A 200 -22.72 -43.86 -56.84
C TRP A 200 -22.53 -45.34 -57.15
N ASP A 201 -21.81 -46.06 -56.29
CA ASP A 201 -21.62 -47.50 -56.42
C ASP A 201 -22.93 -48.28 -56.23
N ALA A 202 -23.78 -47.88 -55.29
CA ALA A 202 -25.11 -48.45 -55.12
C ALA A 202 -26.00 -48.25 -56.36
N ALA A 203 -25.96 -47.06 -56.97
CA ALA A 203 -26.72 -46.78 -58.18
C ALA A 203 -26.26 -47.63 -59.37
N ARG A 204 -24.94 -47.85 -59.52
CA ARG A 204 -24.41 -48.77 -60.55
C ARG A 204 -24.80 -50.22 -60.34
N ALA A 205 -24.82 -50.70 -59.10
CA ALA A 205 -25.17 -52.08 -58.80
C ALA A 205 -26.67 -52.39 -59.05
N ALA A 206 -27.52 -51.35 -59.09
CA ALA A 206 -28.95 -51.48 -59.33
C ALA A 206 -29.37 -51.39 -60.82
N ALA A 207 -28.42 -51.10 -61.73
CA ALA A 207 -28.62 -50.98 -63.17
C ALA A 207 -28.20 -52.26 -63.91
#